data_AF-A0AA51HHS2-F1
#
_entry.id   AF-A0AA51HHS2-F1
#
_cell.length_a   1.000
_cell.length_b   1.000
_cell.length_c   1.000
_cell.angle_alpha   90.00
_cell.angle_beta   90.00
_cell.angle_gamma   90.00
#
_symmetry.space_group_name_H-M   'P 1'
#
loop_
_entity.id
_entity.type
_entity.pdbx_description
1 polymer ?
#
loop_
_entity_poly.entity_id
_entity_poly.type
_entity_poly.pdbx_seq_one_letter_code
_entity_poly.pdbx_strand_id
1 'polypeptide(L)'
;MIKISYLTAFSFEMINIFIGYSIKMNIVEYKIYKEDISKNIRFQFRKSIFGGEYMDFFSVIILSMICEATWETIKMAIPFKIEKWVDRVCAMAIGIFLAIASEVDFLYMIGIQLSIPYLGMILTGLLISRGSNFMHDILSTISNVHQSTKTNNK
;
A
#
# COMPACT_ATOMS: atom_id res chain seq x y z
N MET A 1 -64.82 14.63 20.58
CA MET A 1 -63.96 15.58 19.83
C MET A 1 -62.46 15.34 20.03
N ILE A 2 -61.99 15.08 21.25
CA ILE A 2 -60.57 14.93 21.59
C ILE A 2 -59.85 13.77 20.85
N LYS A 3 -60.48 12.59 20.67
CA LYS A 3 -59.86 11.42 20.03
C LYS A 3 -59.51 11.58 18.53
N ILE A 4 -60.21 12.44 17.79
CA ILE A 4 -59.99 12.61 16.34
C ILE A 4 -58.72 13.42 16.08
N SER A 5 -58.43 14.43 16.92
CA SER A 5 -57.22 15.26 16.79
C SER A 5 -55.92 14.49 17.03
N TYR A 6 -55.91 13.52 17.95
CA TYR A 6 -54.73 12.67 18.21
C TYR A 6 -54.42 11.74 17.03
N LEU A 7 -55.45 11.22 16.37
CA LEU A 7 -55.27 10.32 15.23
C LEU A 7 -54.71 11.06 14.00
N THR A 8 -55.16 12.29 13.77
CA THR A 8 -54.63 13.13 12.69
C THR A 8 -53.21 13.61 12.97
N ALA A 9 -52.89 13.95 14.23
CA ALA A 9 -51.54 14.35 14.61
C ALA A 9 -50.54 13.18 14.47
N PHE A 10 -50.92 11.99 14.94
CA PHE A 10 -50.10 10.78 14.81
C PHE A 10 -49.83 10.41 13.35
N SER A 11 -50.85 10.51 12.47
CA SER A 11 -50.66 10.26 11.05
C SER A 11 -49.71 11.27 10.38
N PHE A 12 -49.76 12.53 10.78
CA PHE A 12 -48.89 13.57 10.21
C PHE A 12 -47.43 13.40 10.65
N GLU A 13 -47.22 12.98 11.91
CA GLU A 13 -45.89 12.73 12.46
C GLU A 13 -45.22 11.51 11.82
N MET A 14 -45.98 10.44 11.56
CA MET A 14 -45.50 9.26 10.83
C MET A 14 -45.10 9.59 9.38
N ILE A 15 -45.85 10.48 8.70
CA ILE A 15 -45.52 10.94 7.35
C ILE A 15 -44.21 11.75 7.35
N ASN A 16 -44.03 12.65 8.31
CA ASN A 16 -42.81 13.46 8.42
C ASN A 16 -41.56 12.60 8.73
N ILE A 17 -41.71 11.59 9.59
CA ILE A 17 -40.63 10.64 9.88
C ILE A 17 -40.26 9.85 8.61
N PHE A 18 -41.25 9.35 7.87
CA PHE A 18 -41.00 8.58 6.64
C PHE A 18 -40.30 9.42 5.57
N ILE A 19 -40.76 10.66 5.33
CA ILE A 19 -40.12 11.59 4.40
C ILE A 19 -38.69 11.90 4.84
N GLY A 20 -38.47 12.17 6.14
CA GLY A 20 -37.15 12.42 6.70
C GLY A 20 -36.17 11.26 6.48
N TYR A 21 -36.63 10.02 6.68
CA TYR A 21 -35.83 8.82 6.42
C TYR A 21 -35.50 8.65 4.93
N SER A 22 -36.48 8.83 4.04
CA SER A 22 -36.28 8.69 2.59
C SER A 22 -35.27 9.72 2.05
N ILE A 23 -35.33 10.96 2.53
CA ILE A 23 -34.38 12.01 2.13
C ILE A 23 -32.98 11.69 2.66
N LYS A 24 -32.86 11.26 3.92
CA LYS A 24 -31.57 10.91 4.52
C LYS A 24 -30.88 9.75 3.80
N MET A 25 -31.64 8.74 3.37
CA MET A 25 -31.10 7.61 2.61
C MET A 25 -30.55 8.06 1.25
N ASN A 26 -31.29 8.87 0.48
CA ASN A 26 -30.81 9.41 -0.81
C ASN A 26 -29.52 10.25 -0.68
N ILE A 27 -29.41 11.06 0.37
CA ILE A 27 -28.22 11.89 0.61
C ILE A 27 -27.00 11.02 0.94
N VAL A 28 -27.19 9.97 1.75
CA VAL A 28 -26.11 9.02 2.10
C VAL A 28 -25.63 8.28 0.86
N GLU A 29 -26.55 7.79 0.03
CA GLU A 29 -26.24 7.05 -1.19
C GLU A 29 -25.48 7.92 -2.21
N TYR A 30 -25.91 9.17 -2.39
CA TYR A 30 -25.19 10.14 -3.24
C TYR A 30 -23.79 10.45 -2.72
N LYS A 31 -23.61 10.55 -1.39
CA LYS A 31 -22.29 10.83 -0.78
C LYS A 31 -21.32 9.67 -0.98
N ILE A 32 -21.80 8.43 -0.82
CA ILE A 32 -21.02 7.21 -1.06
C ILE A 32 -20.61 7.13 -2.53
N TYR A 33 -21.55 7.31 -3.45
CA TYR A 33 -21.28 7.28 -4.90
C TYR A 33 -20.23 8.33 -5.33
N LYS A 34 -20.33 9.56 -4.79
CA LYS A 34 -19.39 10.64 -5.09
C LYS A 34 -17.99 10.37 -4.55
N GLU A 35 -17.87 9.78 -3.36
CA GLU A 35 -16.57 9.38 -2.81
C GLU A 35 -15.91 8.27 -3.63
N ASP A 36 -16.67 7.25 -4.05
CA ASP A 36 -16.14 6.15 -4.87
C ASP A 36 -15.63 6.63 -6.23
N ILE A 37 -16.39 7.51 -6.90
CA ILE A 37 -15.93 8.13 -8.15
C ILE A 37 -14.66 8.95 -7.94
N SER A 38 -14.61 9.76 -6.88
CA SER A 38 -13.45 10.61 -6.61
C SER A 38 -12.18 9.79 -6.32
N LYS A 39 -12.32 8.64 -5.64
CA LYS A 39 -11.22 7.72 -5.38
C LYS A 39 -10.76 7.03 -6.66
N ASN A 40 -11.69 6.54 -7.47
CA ASN A 40 -11.38 5.83 -8.72
C ASN A 40 -10.72 6.77 -9.75
N ILE A 41 -11.19 8.00 -9.88
CA ILE A 41 -10.57 9.02 -10.74
C ILE A 41 -9.17 9.37 -10.25
N ARG A 42 -8.97 9.58 -8.94
CA ARG A 42 -7.62 9.83 -8.39
C ARG A 42 -6.67 8.65 -8.60
N PHE A 43 -7.18 7.42 -8.49
CA PHE A 43 -6.41 6.21 -8.74
C PHE A 43 -6.01 6.08 -10.22
N GLN A 44 -6.96 6.28 -11.14
CA GLN A 44 -6.72 6.28 -12.59
C GLN A 44 -5.74 7.39 -13.00
N PHE A 45 -5.91 8.60 -12.46
CA PHE A 45 -5.04 9.74 -12.76
C PHE A 45 -3.62 9.55 -12.19
N ARG A 46 -3.50 9.00 -10.97
CA ARG A 46 -2.20 8.62 -10.40
C ARG A 46 -1.54 7.54 -11.27
N LYS A 47 -2.29 6.52 -11.70
CA LYS A 47 -1.80 5.47 -12.60
C LYS A 47 -1.34 6.02 -13.96
N SER A 48 -1.97 7.06 -14.49
CA SER A 48 -1.57 7.68 -15.76
C SER A 48 -0.39 8.66 -15.64
N ILE A 49 -0.23 9.34 -14.50
CA ILE A 49 0.87 10.29 -14.27
C ILE A 49 2.13 9.60 -13.77
N PHE A 50 1.99 8.58 -12.94
CA PHE A 50 3.07 7.75 -12.40
C PHE A 50 3.05 6.36 -13.03
N GLY A 51 2.68 6.28 -14.31
CA GLY A 51 2.59 5.05 -15.09
C GLY A 51 3.93 4.32 -15.17
N GLY A 52 4.28 3.60 -14.11
CA GLY A 52 5.27 2.56 -14.13
C GLY A 52 4.72 1.38 -14.91
N GLU A 53 4.90 1.44 -16.23
CA GLU A 53 5.11 0.25 -17.07
C GLU A 53 5.87 -0.78 -16.22
N TYR A 54 5.22 -1.91 -15.91
CA TYR A 54 5.74 -3.04 -15.12
C TYR A 54 7.04 -2.76 -14.38
N MET A 55 6.94 -2.38 -13.10
CA MET A 55 8.12 -2.43 -12.23
C MET A 55 8.61 -3.88 -12.26
N ASP A 56 9.72 -4.10 -12.93
CA ASP A 56 10.33 -5.40 -13.09
C ASP A 56 10.94 -5.81 -11.75
N PHE A 57 11.02 -7.11 -11.51
CA PHE A 57 11.70 -7.68 -10.34
C PHE A 57 13.14 -7.14 -10.20
N PHE A 58 13.76 -6.76 -11.33
CA PHE A 58 15.03 -6.06 -11.40
C PHE A 58 15.05 -4.71 -10.67
N SER A 59 13.97 -3.93 -10.69
CA SER A 59 13.91 -2.63 -10.00
C SER A 59 14.11 -2.77 -8.50
N VAL A 60 13.55 -3.82 -7.89
CA VAL A 60 13.70 -4.10 -6.44
C VAL A 60 15.14 -4.46 -6.10
N ILE A 61 15.81 -5.22 -6.98
CA ILE A 61 17.22 -5.58 -6.83
C ILE A 61 18.09 -4.33 -6.93
N ILE A 62 17.88 -3.49 -7.94
CA ILE A 62 18.62 -2.23 -8.12
C ILE A 62 18.42 -1.31 -6.90
N LEU A 63 17.19 -1.15 -6.42
CA LEU A 63 16.91 -0.37 -5.22
C LEU A 63 17.62 -0.92 -3.98
N SER A 64 17.69 -2.24 -3.82
CA SER A 64 18.43 -2.86 -2.70
C SER A 64 19.93 -2.58 -2.76
N MET A 65 20.52 -2.58 -3.97
CA MET A 65 21.93 -2.23 -4.18
C MET A 65 22.19 -0.75 -3.86
N ILE A 66 21.30 0.14 -4.31
CA ILE A 66 21.39 1.58 -4.03
C ILE A 66 21.24 1.83 -2.53
N CYS A 67 20.30 1.16 -1.86
CA CYS A 67 20.09 1.28 -0.42
C CYS A 67 21.36 0.90 0.35
N GLU A 68 21.97 -0.25 0.03
CA GLU A 68 23.22 -0.72 0.65
C GLU A 68 24.36 0.27 0.40
N ALA A 69 24.58 0.67 -0.86
CA ALA A 69 25.65 1.59 -1.23
C ALA A 69 25.49 2.96 -0.55
N THR A 70 24.26 3.47 -0.46
CA THR A 70 23.96 4.75 0.18
C THR A 70 24.28 4.69 1.67
N TRP A 71 23.82 3.64 2.36
CA TRP A 71 24.04 3.51 3.79
C TRP A 71 25.51 3.28 4.13
N GLU A 72 26.22 2.43 3.39
CA GLU A 72 27.67 2.22 3.59
C GLU A 72 28.47 3.50 3.34
N THR A 73 28.11 4.29 2.32
CA THR A 73 28.77 5.58 2.06
C THR A 73 28.56 6.58 3.21
N ILE A 74 27.33 6.66 3.76
CA ILE A 74 27.03 7.52 4.91
C ILE A 74 27.79 7.05 6.14
N LYS A 75 27.85 5.75 6.38
CA LYS A 75 28.57 5.14 7.49
C LYS A 75 30.06 5.47 7.48
N MET A 76 30.69 5.50 6.30
CA MET A 76 32.09 5.90 6.15
C MET A 76 32.35 7.37 6.54
N ALA A 77 31.34 8.24 6.40
CA ALA A 77 31.47 9.65 6.78
C ALA A 77 31.34 9.88 8.29
N ILE A 78 30.96 8.87 9.07
CA ILE A 78 30.75 8.97 10.52
C ILE A 78 32.05 8.56 11.24
N PRO A 79 32.73 9.46 11.98
CA PRO A 79 34.03 9.18 12.59
C PRO A 79 33.94 8.36 13.89
N PHE A 80 32.74 8.07 14.37
CA PHE A 80 32.49 7.33 15.61
C PHE A 80 31.85 5.97 15.37
N LYS A 81 32.05 5.04 16.30
CA LYS A 81 31.49 3.68 16.19
C LYS A 81 29.97 3.73 16.30
N ILE A 82 29.29 3.25 15.25
CA ILE A 82 27.84 3.13 15.22
C ILE A 82 27.42 1.85 15.95
N GLU A 83 26.44 1.96 16.85
CA GLU A 83 25.85 0.80 17.49
C GLU A 83 25.04 -0.03 16.49
N LYS A 84 25.06 -1.36 16.66
CA LYS A 84 24.41 -2.30 15.71
C LYS A 84 22.92 -2.06 15.51
N TRP A 85 22.21 -1.49 16.49
CA TRP A 85 20.79 -1.19 16.36
C TRP A 85 20.56 0.08 15.52
N VAL A 86 21.39 1.11 15.71
CA VAL A 86 21.35 2.35 14.93
C VAL A 86 21.61 2.04 13.46
N ASP A 87 22.60 1.19 13.21
CA ASP A 87 22.96 0.71 11.87
C ASP A 87 21.76 0.16 11.09
N ARG A 88 20.98 -0.71 11.75
CA ARG A 88 19.79 -1.33 11.15
C ARG A 88 18.67 -0.33 10.96
N VAL A 89 18.41 0.53 11.94
CA VAL A 89 17.31 1.50 11.88
C VAL A 89 17.55 2.53 10.77
N CYS A 90 18.79 3.00 10.60
CA CYS A 90 19.12 3.94 9.54
C CYS A 90 19.04 3.30 8.15
N ALA A 91 19.53 2.07 7.98
CA ALA A 91 19.36 1.32 6.73
C ALA A 91 17.87 1.12 6.40
N MET A 92 17.05 0.76 7.40
CA MET A 92 15.59 0.65 7.25
C MET A 92 14.95 1.96 6.82
N ALA A 93 15.34 3.08 7.43
CA ALA A 93 14.82 4.40 7.08
C ALA A 93 15.14 4.76 5.62
N ILE A 94 16.37 4.49 5.15
CA ILE A 94 16.78 4.71 3.76
C ILE A 94 15.99 3.81 2.81
N GLY A 95 15.84 2.53 3.14
CA GLY A 95 15.07 1.59 2.32
C GLY A 95 13.60 1.99 2.18
N ILE A 96 12.95 2.35 3.29
CA ILE A 96 11.56 2.86 3.27
C ILE A 96 11.46 4.14 2.45
N PHE A 97 12.39 5.08 2.66
CA PHE A 97 12.41 6.32 1.89
C PHE A 97 12.53 6.06 0.38
N LEU A 98 13.46 5.19 -0.04
CA LEU A 98 13.65 4.83 -1.45
C LEU A 98 12.41 4.15 -2.04
N ALA A 99 11.81 3.18 -1.33
CA ALA A 99 10.64 2.48 -1.82
C ALA A 99 9.42 3.40 -1.98
N ILE A 100 9.22 4.35 -1.05
CA ILE A 100 8.14 5.35 -1.16
C ILE A 100 8.45 6.36 -2.26
N ALA A 101 9.68 6.89 -2.31
CA ALA A 101 10.09 7.90 -3.29
C ALA A 101 10.05 7.38 -4.73
N SER A 102 10.33 6.09 -4.93
CA SER A 102 10.28 5.42 -6.23
C SER A 102 8.93 4.73 -6.50
N GLU A 103 7.97 4.83 -5.57
CA GLU A 103 6.66 4.15 -5.62
C GLU A 103 6.75 2.63 -5.90
N VAL A 104 7.81 1.97 -5.44
CA VAL A 104 8.03 0.54 -5.67
C VAL A 104 7.27 -0.27 -4.63
N ASP A 105 6.36 -1.12 -5.10
CA ASP A 105 5.57 -2.04 -4.27
C ASP A 105 5.75 -3.49 -4.77
N PHE A 106 6.63 -4.22 -4.09
CA PHE A 106 6.93 -5.61 -4.41
C PHE A 106 5.72 -6.53 -4.23
N LEU A 107 4.88 -6.27 -3.22
CA LEU A 107 3.69 -7.08 -2.95
C LEU A 107 2.69 -6.93 -4.10
N TYR A 108 2.50 -5.71 -4.58
CA TYR A 108 1.71 -5.45 -5.78
C TYR A 108 2.30 -6.15 -7.01
N MET A 109 3.63 -6.15 -7.18
CA MET A 109 4.30 -6.83 -8.30
C MET A 109 4.07 -8.34 -8.35
N ILE A 110 4.01 -9.00 -7.19
CA ILE A 110 3.72 -10.45 -7.10
C ILE A 110 2.21 -10.76 -7.05
N GLY A 111 1.35 -9.77 -7.28
CA GLY A 111 -0.11 -9.95 -7.34
C GLY A 111 -0.82 -9.90 -5.98
N ILE A 112 -0.13 -9.53 -4.90
CA ILE A 112 -0.70 -9.37 -3.56
C ILE A 112 -1.13 -7.91 -3.38
N GLN A 113 -2.43 -7.66 -3.50
CA GLN A 113 -3.01 -6.33 -3.31
C GLN A 113 -3.35 -6.11 -1.83
N LEU A 114 -2.67 -5.16 -1.19
CA LEU A 114 -3.00 -4.75 0.17
C LEU A 114 -4.12 -3.70 0.17
N SER A 115 -5.08 -3.85 1.09
CA SER A 115 -6.17 -2.88 1.25
C SER A 115 -5.71 -1.52 1.81
N ILE A 116 -4.56 -1.49 2.48
CA ILE A 116 -4.00 -0.28 3.07
C ILE A 116 -3.03 0.37 2.07
N PRO A 117 -3.26 1.63 1.64
CA PRO A 117 -2.37 2.31 0.72
C PRO A 117 -1.00 2.56 1.38
N TYR A 118 0.07 2.53 0.59
CA TYR A 118 1.48 2.70 1.00
C TYR A 118 2.08 1.58 1.86
N LEU A 119 1.27 0.69 2.44
CA LEU A 119 1.78 -0.41 3.28
C LEU A 119 2.70 -1.34 2.47
N GLY A 120 2.35 -1.65 1.22
CA GLY A 120 3.18 -2.48 0.35
C GLY A 120 4.53 -1.84 0.04
N MET A 121 4.57 -0.51 -0.17
CA MET A 121 5.83 0.24 -0.35
C MET A 121 6.68 0.24 0.92
N ILE A 122 6.08 0.43 2.11
CA ILE A 122 6.82 0.38 3.38
C ILE A 122 7.43 -1.01 3.62
N LEU A 123 6.65 -2.06 3.39
CA LEU A 123 7.13 -3.44 3.52
C LEU A 123 8.22 -3.75 2.49
N THR A 124 8.09 -3.22 1.27
CA THR A 124 9.14 -3.31 0.25
C THR A 124 10.40 -2.58 0.69
N GLY A 125 10.27 -1.41 1.30
CA GLY A 125 11.36 -0.64 1.90
C GLY A 125 12.12 -1.40 2.98
N LEU A 126 11.39 -2.07 3.87
CA LEU A 126 11.98 -2.96 4.87
C LEU A 126 12.73 -4.12 4.23
N LEU A 127 12.17 -4.69 3.16
CA LEU A 127 12.76 -5.80 2.44
C LEU A 127 14.08 -5.39 1.74
N ILE A 128 14.10 -4.27 1.03
CA ILE A 128 15.32 -3.77 0.35
C ILE A 128 16.39 -3.26 1.32
N SER A 129 16.00 -2.81 2.52
CA SER A 129 16.94 -2.34 3.56
C SER A 129 17.88 -3.42 4.10
N ARG A 130 17.59 -4.70 3.81
CA ARG A 130 18.46 -5.84 4.13
C ARG A 130 19.60 -6.00 3.11
N GLY A 131 19.61 -5.15 2.07
CA GLY A 131 20.65 -5.08 1.07
C GLY A 131 20.50 -6.11 -0.04
N SER A 132 21.35 -5.97 -1.05
CA SER A 132 21.43 -6.87 -2.20
C SER A 132 21.81 -8.30 -1.81
N ASN A 133 22.49 -8.49 -0.68
CA ASN A 133 22.82 -9.80 -0.13
C ASN A 133 21.56 -10.61 0.16
N PHE A 134 20.57 -10.00 0.82
CA PHE A 134 19.30 -10.67 1.11
C PHE A 134 18.49 -10.92 -0.17
N MET A 135 18.50 -9.99 -1.13
CA MET A 135 17.85 -10.20 -2.42
C MET A 135 18.47 -11.35 -3.21
N HIS A 136 19.80 -11.47 -3.18
CA HIS A 136 20.51 -12.58 -3.81
C HIS A 136 20.11 -13.93 -3.22
N ASP A 137 19.96 -14.02 -1.89
CA ASP A 137 19.52 -15.24 -1.20
C ASP A 137 18.08 -15.65 -1.57
N ILE A 138 17.18 -14.67 -1.72
CA ILE A 138 15.81 -14.92 -2.19
C ILE A 138 15.84 -15.47 -3.62
N LEU A 139 16.57 -14.82 -4.53
CA LEU A 139 16.64 -15.23 -5.93
C LEU A 139 17.28 -16.62 -6.09
N SER A 140 18.34 -16.90 -5.33
CA SER A 140 19.00 -18.20 -5.37
C SER A 140 18.08 -19.32 -4.88
N THR A 141 17.31 -19.07 -3.82
CA THR A 141 16.31 -20.01 -3.31
C THR A 141 15.23 -20.31 -4.35
N ILE A 142 14.70 -19.27 -5.02
CA ILE A 142 13.69 -19.44 -6.07
C ILE A 142 14.25 -20.25 -7.26
N SER A 143 15.48 -19.94 -7.69
CA SER A 143 16.15 -20.67 -8.77
C SER A 143 16.35 -22.15 -8.44
N ASN A 144 16.76 -22.45 -7.20
CA ASN A 144 16.98 -23.82 -6.74
C ASN A 144 15.67 -24.63 -6.74
N VAL A 145 14.56 -24.04 -6.28
CA VAL A 145 13.24 -24.68 -6.29
C VAL A 145 12.80 -25.03 -7.72
N HIS A 146 13.05 -24.14 -8.69
CA HIS A 146 12.74 -24.41 -10.10
C HIS A 146 13.59 -25.57 -10.66
N GLN A 147 14.86 -25.66 -10.29
CA GLN A 147 15.76 -26.73 -10.73
C GLN A 147 15.40 -28.10 -10.14
N SER A 148 14.99 -28.17 -8.86
CA SER A 148 14.56 -29.42 -8.22
C SER A 148 13.34 -30.06 -8.92
N THR A 149 12.49 -29.24 -9.52
CA THR A 149 11.29 -29.71 -10.24
C THR A 149 11.63 -30.26 -11.63
N LYS A 150 12.71 -29.79 -12.27
CA LYS A 150 13.21 -30.33 -13.56
C LYS A 150 13.95 -31.66 -13.40
N THR A 151 14.61 -31.87 -12.26
CA THR A 151 15.37 -33.10 -11.99
C THR A 151 14.47 -34.28 -11.61
N ASN A 152 13.30 -34.04 -11.00
CA ASN A 152 12.32 -35.09 -10.66
C ASN A 152 11.45 -35.58 -11.84
N ASN A 153 11.58 -34.97 -13.02
CA ASN A 153 10.85 -35.36 -14.25
C ASN A 153 11.78 -35.99 -15.32
N LYS A 154 12.98 -36.44 -14.93
CA LYS A 154 13.87 -37.29 -15.73
C LYS A 154 14.02 -38.64 -15.03
#